data_AF-M6VM50-F1
#
_entry.id   AF-M6VM50-F1
#
_cell.length_a   1.000
_cell.length_b   1.000
_cell.length_c   1.000
_cell.angle_alpha   90.00
_cell.angle_beta   90.00
_cell.angle_gamma   90.00
#
_symmetry.space_group_name_H-M   'P 1'
#
loop_
_entity.id
_entity.type
_entity.pdbx_description
1 polymer ?
#
loop_
_entity_poly.entity_id
_entity_poly.type
_entity_poly.pdbx_seq_one_letter_code
_entity_poly.pdbx_strand_id
1 'polypeptide(L)'
;MRYWKVLVVVLLVSISLSFKYGVNNTPVHASSKANNSIVQKPTDPPKDKPIQVVVHDGGKFCYGPTFSGGESYIVIEQCWQMHVKNARYDVFQRISYYIENTWLCITAPETVIHAEKNWDYVHLRPCTINDPLQRWIVKENSFWTADGRYRLKDTNWYAYITKNSRDRYNHTLDPSMDDWIKTVATPGNISILTSIAWDLQTTYGNERYFIRWGGSDKNTTPIYYNPESGHLAQYDPSGSLYCMYSQVGSSNWNWVKWVLCSDAPISKDNPAYWNVYLGTEEGGMITDYQGNALRVTRYGSNWGVAYAAKLSYLEKDTSNSPTSLFVVDKNLLDWTRYTASNLGKTDQYCPAGNKESLIYKRVKRTLPSDFQLTEDWIQRLYDIATSTISDAQSSGICGVCLLQSFQMLAELQEYHSQGPLQSGGYFFDTAPNTDPFISFRQRYPLLNMLLSDVPTVYSSVGRTNRILGLASAMTVLPQYNWIASSEFITRSEMLSHITSLIAYPPGSIWLAILRLRRTDGVRGWHAVPILRTSQGLVVIRTRVSLMSLDNYRQSLTPTTDPVLVIDNYLERPDLSLERLITIQLGEVYHNTFDFTISNRNCTGEGNNRRGTGEYSTSTSVNQCSNRRSSRCALQ
;
A
#
# COMPACT_ATOMS: atom_id res chain seq x y z
N MET A 1 79.44 -16.38 16.16
CA MET A 1 79.74 -16.61 14.72
C MET A 1 78.40 -16.86 14.03
N ARG A 2 77.95 -16.19 12.97
CA ARG A 2 78.48 -15.16 12.09
C ARG A 2 77.23 -14.44 11.51
N TYR A 3 77.26 -13.11 11.46
CA TYR A 3 76.19 -12.23 11.01
C TYR A 3 75.87 -12.37 9.51
N TRP A 4 74.60 -12.14 9.12
CA TRP A 4 74.33 -11.23 8.01
C TRP A 4 72.94 -10.58 8.10
N LYS A 5 72.92 -9.24 8.15
CA LYS A 5 71.73 -8.40 7.92
C LYS A 5 71.54 -8.25 6.40
N VAL A 6 70.32 -8.47 5.91
CA VAL A 6 69.91 -8.08 4.55
C VAL A 6 68.95 -6.90 4.66
N LEU A 7 69.37 -5.77 4.10
CA LEU A 7 68.52 -4.62 3.80
C LEU A 7 67.64 -4.95 2.58
N VAL A 8 66.34 -4.74 2.69
CA VAL A 8 65.43 -4.73 1.53
C VAL A 8 65.05 -3.28 1.23
N VAL A 9 65.50 -2.80 0.07
CA VAL A 9 65.13 -1.53 -0.53
C VAL A 9 63.82 -1.75 -1.30
N VAL A 10 62.75 -1.05 -0.91
CA VAL A 10 61.48 -1.06 -1.65
C VAL A 10 61.43 0.18 -2.54
N LEU A 11 61.51 -0.05 -3.85
CA LEU A 11 61.32 0.97 -4.88
C LEU A 11 59.82 1.28 -5.00
N LEU A 12 59.41 2.52 -4.67
CA LEU A 12 58.09 3.05 -4.96
C LEU A 12 58.11 3.70 -6.35
N VAL A 13 57.47 3.05 -7.32
CA VAL A 13 57.25 3.60 -8.66
C VAL A 13 55.90 4.31 -8.67
N SER A 14 55.94 5.64 -8.69
CA SER A 14 54.78 6.53 -8.87
C SER A 14 54.51 6.71 -10.36
N ILE A 15 53.51 6.03 -10.92
CA ILE A 15 53.03 6.32 -12.29
C ILE A 15 51.87 7.32 -12.17
N SER A 16 52.19 8.60 -12.39
CA SER A 16 51.24 9.66 -12.70
C SER A 16 50.75 9.50 -14.14
N LEU A 17 49.53 8.98 -14.31
CA LEU A 17 48.81 9.00 -15.59
C LEU A 17 47.71 10.06 -15.53
N SER A 18 48.06 11.21 -16.10
CA SER A 18 47.18 12.35 -16.35
C SER A 18 46.19 12.00 -17.46
N PHE A 19 44.92 11.81 -17.16
CA PHE A 19 43.86 11.86 -18.17
C PHE A 19 43.11 13.19 -18.05
N LYS A 20 43.47 14.13 -18.95
CA LYS A 20 42.65 15.29 -19.29
C LYS A 20 41.38 14.78 -19.97
N TYR A 21 40.23 14.86 -19.30
CA TYR A 21 38.94 14.84 -20.00
C TYR A 21 38.56 16.27 -20.34
N GLY A 22 38.67 16.60 -21.62
CA GLY A 22 38.15 17.84 -22.18
C GLY A 22 36.64 17.91 -22.02
N VAL A 23 36.16 19.02 -21.47
CA VAL A 23 34.76 19.40 -21.46
C VAL A 23 34.34 19.74 -22.89
N ASN A 24 33.71 18.79 -23.58
CA ASN A 24 32.92 19.10 -24.76
C ASN A 24 31.48 19.35 -24.33
N ASN A 25 31.12 20.62 -24.25
CA ASN A 25 29.74 21.08 -24.19
C ASN A 25 29.06 20.71 -25.51
N THR A 26 28.39 19.57 -25.53
CA THR A 26 27.35 19.26 -26.51
C THR A 26 26.02 19.28 -25.78
N PRO A 27 25.04 20.09 -26.23
CA PRO A 27 23.74 20.13 -25.60
C PRO A 27 23.09 18.76 -25.82
N VAL A 28 22.91 18.02 -24.73
CA VAL A 28 22.10 16.80 -24.75
C VAL A 28 20.67 17.26 -24.97
N HIS A 29 20.27 17.28 -26.24
CA HIS A 29 18.87 17.32 -26.60
C HIS A 29 18.15 16.23 -25.80
N ALA A 30 17.09 16.64 -25.10
CA ALA A 30 16.10 15.75 -24.52
C ALA A 30 15.49 14.90 -25.65
N SER A 31 16.15 13.79 -25.97
CA SER A 31 15.66 12.76 -26.86
C SER A 31 14.95 11.72 -25.99
N SER A 32 13.63 11.72 -26.12
CA SER A 32 12.76 10.62 -25.75
C SER A 32 13.24 9.33 -26.43
N LYS A 33 13.16 8.21 -25.68
CA LYS A 33 13.48 6.80 -26.03
C LYS A 33 14.81 6.25 -25.50
N ALA A 34 14.88 6.07 -24.18
CA ALA A 34 15.39 4.81 -23.64
C ALA A 34 14.20 3.99 -23.14
N ASN A 35 13.55 3.27 -24.05
CA ASN A 35 12.61 2.20 -23.69
C ASN A 35 13.45 1.09 -23.03
N ASN A 36 13.75 1.23 -21.74
CA ASN A 36 14.09 0.06 -20.92
C ASN A 36 12.80 -0.75 -20.80
N SER A 37 12.45 -1.49 -21.85
CA SER A 37 11.30 -2.39 -21.84
C SER A 37 11.56 -3.40 -20.73
N ILE A 38 10.80 -3.25 -19.66
CA ILE A 38 10.87 -4.10 -18.50
C ILE A 38 10.45 -5.51 -18.96
N VAL A 39 11.38 -6.45 -18.95
CA VAL A 39 11.07 -7.85 -19.28
C VAL A 39 10.18 -8.41 -18.18
N GLN A 40 8.93 -8.64 -18.53
CA GLN A 40 7.91 -9.21 -17.66
C GLN A 40 7.70 -10.66 -18.07
N LYS A 41 7.76 -11.58 -17.10
CA LYS A 41 7.53 -13.00 -17.34
C LYS A 41 6.20 -13.41 -16.70
N PRO A 42 5.18 -13.78 -17.49
CA PRO A 42 3.94 -14.34 -16.96
C PRO A 42 4.19 -15.57 -16.08
N THR A 43 3.30 -15.81 -15.12
CA THR A 43 3.27 -17.08 -14.42
C THR A 43 3.01 -18.24 -15.38
N ASP A 44 3.49 -19.42 -15.03
CA ASP A 44 3.29 -20.62 -15.83
C ASP A 44 1.83 -21.10 -15.66
N PRO A 45 1.21 -21.70 -16.69
CA PRO A 45 -0.08 -22.36 -16.54
C PRO A 45 -0.02 -23.40 -15.40
N PRO A 46 -0.98 -23.41 -14.47
CA PRO A 46 -0.98 -24.36 -13.36
C PRO A 46 -1.00 -25.82 -13.83
N LYS A 47 -0.22 -26.68 -13.18
CA LYS A 47 -0.17 -28.13 -13.42
C LYS A 47 -0.78 -28.92 -12.26
N ASP A 48 -1.94 -28.46 -11.77
CA ASP A 48 -2.54 -28.96 -10.54
C ASP A 48 -2.73 -30.48 -10.58
N LYS A 49 -2.18 -31.18 -9.58
CA LYS A 49 -2.23 -32.65 -9.47
C LYS A 49 -2.03 -33.10 -8.03
N PRO A 50 -2.34 -34.36 -7.67
CA PRO A 50 -2.12 -34.86 -6.32
C PRO A 50 -0.64 -34.82 -5.95
N ILE A 51 -0.33 -34.43 -4.71
CA ILE A 51 1.05 -34.43 -4.21
C ILE A 51 1.42 -35.85 -3.81
N GLN A 52 2.28 -36.48 -4.60
CA GLN A 52 2.81 -37.81 -4.32
C GLN A 52 4.04 -37.73 -3.42
N VAL A 53 4.07 -38.57 -2.39
CA VAL A 53 5.15 -38.70 -1.43
C VAL A 53 5.62 -40.14 -1.29
N VAL A 54 6.89 -40.30 -0.97
CA VAL A 54 7.55 -41.56 -0.63
C VAL A 54 7.86 -41.50 0.87
N VAL A 55 7.24 -42.38 1.65
CA VAL A 55 7.44 -42.44 3.10
C VAL A 55 8.66 -43.28 3.47
N HIS A 56 9.02 -43.30 4.74
CA HIS A 56 10.26 -43.88 5.27
C HIS A 56 10.53 -45.37 4.91
N ASP A 57 9.50 -46.15 4.60
CA ASP A 57 9.60 -47.56 4.18
C ASP A 57 9.66 -47.75 2.64
N GLY A 58 9.65 -46.66 1.87
CA GLY A 58 9.64 -46.66 0.41
C GLY A 58 8.25 -46.73 -0.21
N GLY A 59 7.19 -46.82 0.59
CA GLY A 59 5.80 -46.80 0.12
C GLY A 59 5.44 -45.46 -0.53
N LYS A 60 4.65 -45.50 -1.61
CA LYS A 60 4.17 -44.32 -2.34
C LYS A 60 2.74 -44.00 -1.95
N PHE A 61 2.51 -42.77 -1.56
CA PHE A 61 1.24 -42.27 -1.06
C PHE A 61 0.97 -40.86 -1.60
N CYS A 62 -0.19 -40.31 -1.28
CA CYS A 62 -0.56 -38.95 -1.61
C CYS A 62 -1.02 -38.18 -0.37
N TYR A 63 -0.88 -36.85 -0.42
CA TYR A 63 -1.55 -35.98 0.53
C TYR A 63 -3.05 -35.90 0.26
N GLY A 64 -3.85 -36.12 1.30
CA GLY A 64 -5.30 -35.97 1.33
C GLY A 64 -5.73 -34.90 2.33
N PRO A 65 -6.26 -33.74 1.90
CA PRO A 65 -6.90 -32.79 2.80
C PRO A 65 -8.17 -33.37 3.45
N THR A 66 -8.28 -33.32 4.78
CA THR A 66 -9.44 -33.83 5.52
C THR A 66 -9.90 -32.85 6.62
N PHE A 67 -11.18 -32.91 6.98
CA PHE A 67 -11.78 -32.08 8.02
C PHE A 67 -12.42 -32.99 9.07
N SER A 68 -11.93 -32.90 10.31
CA SER A 68 -12.36 -33.79 11.39
C SER A 68 -12.17 -33.12 12.75
N GLY A 69 -13.12 -33.31 13.67
CA GLY A 69 -12.99 -32.77 15.03
C GLY A 69 -12.98 -31.23 15.11
N GLY A 70 -13.61 -30.56 14.14
CA GLY A 70 -13.64 -29.10 14.07
C GLY A 70 -12.35 -28.45 13.55
N GLU A 71 -11.46 -29.23 12.94
CA GLU A 71 -10.22 -28.75 12.35
C GLU A 71 -9.90 -29.44 11.03
N SER A 72 -8.96 -28.85 10.28
CA SER A 72 -8.49 -29.37 9.00
C SER A 72 -7.09 -29.94 9.10
N TYR A 73 -6.80 -31.00 8.34
CA TYR A 73 -5.52 -31.70 8.36
C TYR A 73 -5.10 -32.12 6.96
N ILE A 74 -3.82 -32.46 6.83
CA ILE A 74 -3.29 -33.19 5.68
C ILE A 74 -2.95 -34.60 6.13
N VAL A 75 -3.63 -35.60 5.59
CA VAL A 75 -3.31 -37.01 5.81
C VAL A 75 -2.44 -37.56 4.67
N ILE A 76 -1.69 -38.63 4.94
CA ILE A 76 -1.00 -39.44 3.95
C ILE A 76 -1.81 -40.71 3.75
N GLU A 77 -2.28 -40.94 2.52
CA GLU A 77 -3.12 -42.09 2.20
C GLU A 77 -2.88 -42.55 0.76
N GLN A 78 -3.53 -43.65 0.36
CA GLN A 78 -3.38 -44.18 -1.00
C GLN A 78 -3.87 -43.14 -2.03
N CYS A 79 -3.16 -43.01 -3.15
CA CYS A 79 -3.43 -41.93 -4.12
C CYS A 79 -4.81 -41.97 -4.80
N TRP A 80 -5.54 -43.08 -4.68
CA TRP A 80 -6.91 -43.23 -5.19
C TRP A 80 -7.99 -42.99 -4.11
N GLN A 81 -7.61 -42.62 -2.88
CA GLN A 81 -8.57 -42.34 -1.82
C GLN A 81 -9.34 -41.06 -2.08
N MET A 82 -10.54 -40.98 -1.52
CA MET A 82 -11.50 -39.90 -1.81
C MET A 82 -11.03 -38.51 -1.35
N HIS A 83 -10.17 -38.40 -0.32
CA HIS A 83 -9.71 -37.09 0.13
C HIS A 83 -8.54 -36.55 -0.69
N VAL A 84 -7.87 -37.40 -1.48
CA VAL A 84 -6.77 -36.98 -2.36
C VAL A 84 -7.31 -36.02 -3.42
N LYS A 85 -6.74 -34.82 -3.46
CA LYS A 85 -7.15 -33.73 -4.36
C LYS A 85 -5.94 -33.15 -5.08
N ASN A 86 -6.21 -32.50 -6.21
CA ASN A 86 -5.20 -31.76 -6.95
C ASN A 86 -4.74 -30.55 -6.12
N ALA A 87 -3.43 -30.35 -6.04
CA ALA A 87 -2.81 -29.23 -5.36
C ALA A 87 -2.04 -28.36 -6.33
N ARG A 88 -1.89 -27.09 -5.98
CA ARG A 88 -1.11 -26.09 -6.71
C ARG A 88 0.08 -25.61 -5.87
N TYR A 89 1.21 -25.39 -6.52
CA TYR A 89 2.35 -24.67 -5.92
C TYR A 89 2.62 -23.37 -6.67
N ASP A 90 2.14 -22.27 -6.10
CA ASP A 90 2.03 -21.00 -6.82
C ASP A 90 3.25 -20.08 -6.69
N VAL A 91 3.24 -19.00 -7.46
CA VAL A 91 4.28 -17.97 -7.48
C VAL A 91 4.61 -17.39 -6.10
N PHE A 92 3.69 -17.42 -5.13
CA PHE A 92 3.90 -16.94 -3.76
C PHE A 92 4.45 -18.02 -2.82
N GLN A 93 4.81 -19.19 -3.36
CA GLN A 93 5.31 -20.34 -2.63
C GLN A 93 4.27 -20.98 -1.70
N ARG A 94 2.99 -20.87 -2.05
CA ARG A 94 1.90 -21.51 -1.29
C ARG A 94 1.57 -22.86 -1.90
N ILE A 95 1.29 -23.84 -1.05
CA ILE A 95 0.74 -25.14 -1.45
C ILE A 95 -0.76 -25.10 -1.16
N SER A 96 -1.57 -25.08 -2.21
CA SER A 96 -3.02 -24.85 -2.08
C SER A 96 -3.87 -25.96 -2.69
N TYR A 97 -5.05 -26.14 -2.12
CA TYR A 97 -6.12 -26.99 -2.60
C TYR A 97 -7.35 -26.12 -2.86
N TYR A 98 -8.05 -26.39 -3.96
CA TYR A 98 -9.35 -25.77 -4.25
C TYR A 98 -10.46 -26.70 -3.76
N ILE A 99 -11.07 -26.36 -2.63
CA ILE A 99 -12.07 -27.19 -1.93
C ILE A 99 -13.34 -26.36 -1.78
N GLU A 100 -14.46 -26.87 -2.28
CA GLU A 100 -15.77 -26.19 -2.19
C GLU A 100 -15.73 -24.71 -2.63
N ASN A 101 -15.08 -24.46 -3.76
CA ASN A 101 -14.86 -23.14 -4.33
C ASN A 101 -14.00 -22.17 -3.49
N THR A 102 -13.25 -22.68 -2.52
CA THR A 102 -12.36 -21.89 -1.66
C THR A 102 -10.93 -22.37 -1.81
N TRP A 103 -9.98 -21.44 -1.93
CA TRP A 103 -8.56 -21.77 -1.93
C TRP A 103 -8.06 -21.90 -0.50
N LEU A 104 -7.69 -23.11 -0.11
CA LEU A 104 -7.11 -23.41 1.20
C LEU A 104 -5.65 -23.80 1.06
N CYS A 105 -4.79 -23.19 1.85
CA CYS A 105 -3.36 -23.35 1.83
C CYS A 105 -2.89 -24.17 3.03
N ILE A 106 -1.87 -25.01 2.84
CA ILE A 106 -1.19 -25.67 3.96
C ILE A 106 -0.50 -24.57 4.78
N THR A 107 -0.84 -24.49 6.06
CA THR A 107 -0.35 -23.46 6.99
C THR A 107 0.42 -24.12 8.12
N ALA A 108 1.64 -23.63 8.35
CA ALA A 108 2.45 -24.06 9.48
C ALA A 108 1.81 -23.60 10.82
N PRO A 109 1.81 -24.45 11.86
CA PRO A 109 1.28 -24.09 13.17
C PRO A 109 2.12 -22.99 13.82
N GLU A 110 1.50 -21.82 14.02
CA GLU A 110 2.11 -20.62 14.59
C GLU A 110 2.83 -20.89 15.92
N THR A 111 2.21 -21.68 16.80
CA THR A 111 2.75 -22.04 18.13
C THR A 111 4.08 -22.81 18.05
N VAL A 112 4.34 -23.55 16.96
CA VAL A 112 5.63 -24.23 16.76
C VAL A 112 6.67 -23.25 16.23
N ILE A 113 6.27 -22.38 15.30
CA ILE A 113 7.14 -21.35 14.72
C ILE A 113 7.63 -20.37 15.80
N HIS A 114 6.75 -19.98 16.72
CA HIS A 114 7.05 -19.13 17.88
C HIS A 114 7.58 -19.89 19.10
N ALA A 115 7.91 -21.17 18.94
CA ALA A 115 8.57 -21.99 19.95
C ALA A 115 7.77 -22.24 21.24
N GLU A 116 6.46 -22.00 21.25
CA GLU A 116 5.53 -22.30 22.35
C GLU A 116 5.26 -23.80 22.48
N LYS A 117 5.17 -24.50 21.34
CA LYS A 117 5.09 -25.97 21.26
C LYS A 117 6.31 -26.55 20.56
N ASN A 118 6.59 -27.83 20.85
CA ASN A 118 7.69 -28.56 20.22
C ASN A 118 7.32 -29.10 18.83
N TRP A 119 6.06 -29.48 18.65
CA TRP A 119 5.52 -30.01 17.40
C TRP A 119 4.02 -29.75 17.37
N ASP A 120 3.44 -29.70 16.16
CA ASP A 120 2.00 -29.69 15.95
C ASP A 120 1.70 -30.07 14.49
N TYR A 121 0.46 -30.45 14.21
CA TYR A 121 0.00 -30.76 12.85
C TYR A 121 -0.05 -29.49 11.98
N VAL A 122 0.08 -29.67 10.66
CA VAL A 122 -0.23 -28.59 9.72
C VAL A 122 -1.71 -28.60 9.41
N HIS A 123 -2.27 -27.41 9.23
CA HIS A 123 -3.69 -27.22 8.98
C HIS A 123 -3.92 -26.54 7.64
N LEU A 124 -5.14 -26.61 7.14
CA LEU A 124 -5.60 -25.83 5.99
C LEU A 124 -6.26 -24.55 6.49
N ARG A 125 -5.84 -23.41 5.94
CA ARG A 125 -6.45 -22.09 6.16
C ARG A 125 -6.67 -21.39 4.82
N PRO A 126 -7.60 -20.43 4.70
CA PRO A 126 -7.77 -19.67 3.48
C PRO A 126 -6.45 -19.07 3.00
N CYS A 127 -6.18 -19.24 1.72
CA CYS A 127 -4.96 -18.79 1.10
C CYS A 127 -4.85 -17.26 1.16
N THR A 128 -3.75 -16.75 1.69
CA THR A 128 -3.42 -15.32 1.70
C THR A 128 -2.00 -15.08 1.25
N ILE A 129 -1.70 -13.90 0.73
CA ILE A 129 -0.37 -13.60 0.17
C ILE A 129 0.58 -12.91 1.17
N ASN A 130 0.05 -12.48 2.32
CA ASN A 130 0.79 -11.80 3.38
C ASN A 130 1.06 -12.68 4.61
N ASP A 131 0.59 -13.93 4.63
CA ASP A 131 0.84 -14.88 5.72
C ASP A 131 2.12 -15.69 5.46
N PRO A 132 3.21 -15.46 6.22
CA PRO A 132 4.45 -16.22 6.05
C PRO A 132 4.31 -17.70 6.44
N LEU A 133 3.31 -18.09 7.24
CA LEU A 133 3.08 -19.47 7.67
C LEU A 133 2.56 -20.35 6.53
N GLN A 134 2.05 -19.75 5.45
CA GLN A 134 1.55 -20.45 4.26
C GLN A 134 2.63 -20.70 3.21
N ARG A 135 3.87 -20.27 3.48
CA ARG A 135 4.96 -20.32 2.51
C ARG A 135 5.87 -21.52 2.73
N TRP A 136 6.04 -22.30 1.67
CA TRP A 136 6.82 -23.53 1.66
C TRP A 136 7.89 -23.49 0.57
N ILE A 137 9.13 -23.82 0.91
CA ILE A 137 10.23 -24.00 -0.03
C ILE A 137 10.56 -25.48 -0.17
N VAL A 138 11.11 -25.86 -1.32
CA VAL A 138 11.54 -27.25 -1.55
C VAL A 138 13.04 -27.36 -1.35
N LYS A 139 13.46 -28.26 -0.46
CA LYS A 139 14.87 -28.67 -0.26
C LYS A 139 14.91 -30.17 -0.05
N GLU A 140 15.90 -30.84 -0.66
CA GLU A 140 16.08 -32.29 -0.50
C GLU A 140 14.78 -33.06 -0.81
N ASN A 141 14.12 -32.68 -1.91
CA ASN A 141 12.81 -33.19 -2.34
C ASN A 141 11.76 -33.19 -1.24
N SER A 142 11.78 -32.22 -0.32
CA SER A 142 10.84 -32.11 0.79
C SER A 142 10.39 -30.67 0.96
N PHE A 143 9.19 -30.48 1.51
CA PHE A 143 8.72 -29.15 1.87
C PHE A 143 9.32 -28.69 3.20
N TRP A 144 9.70 -27.43 3.24
CA TRP A 144 10.20 -26.74 4.42
C TRP A 144 9.48 -25.40 4.55
N THR A 145 9.35 -24.92 5.78
CA THR A 145 8.92 -23.54 6.05
C THR A 145 9.80 -22.55 5.30
N ALA A 146 9.28 -21.35 5.00
CA ALA A 146 9.99 -20.36 4.17
C ALA A 146 11.38 -19.95 4.70
N ASP A 147 11.56 -19.96 6.02
CA ASP A 147 12.86 -19.73 6.67
C ASP A 147 13.83 -20.92 6.56
N GLY A 148 13.33 -22.07 6.08
CA GLY A 148 14.06 -23.30 5.90
C GLY A 148 14.41 -24.04 7.19
N ARG A 149 13.76 -23.70 8.32
CA ARG A 149 14.06 -24.29 9.64
C ARG A 149 13.31 -25.58 9.89
N TYR A 150 12.04 -25.67 9.48
CA TYR A 150 11.18 -26.81 9.79
C TYR A 150 10.80 -27.57 8.53
N ARG A 151 11.08 -28.87 8.53
CA ARG A 151 10.69 -29.80 7.47
C ARG A 151 9.27 -30.29 7.72
N LEU A 152 8.45 -30.37 6.67
CA LEU A 152 7.19 -31.08 6.70
C LEU A 152 7.45 -32.60 6.79
N LYS A 153 6.91 -33.22 7.82
CA LYS A 153 7.05 -34.65 8.14
C LYS A 153 5.67 -35.26 8.33
N ASP A 154 5.60 -36.55 8.64
CA ASP A 154 4.35 -37.24 8.97
C ASP A 154 4.43 -37.99 10.29
N THR A 155 3.33 -38.06 11.03
CA THR A 155 3.21 -38.93 12.20
C THR A 155 1.76 -39.41 12.29
N ASN A 156 1.55 -40.69 12.60
CA ASN A 156 0.23 -41.32 12.58
C ASN A 156 -0.53 -41.13 11.25
N TRP A 157 0.17 -41.00 10.12
CA TRP A 157 -0.39 -40.66 8.80
C TRP A 157 -0.89 -39.22 8.65
N TYR A 158 -0.53 -38.29 9.54
CA TYR A 158 -0.86 -36.87 9.46
C TYR A 158 0.40 -36.03 9.28
N ALA A 159 0.34 -35.02 8.42
CA ALA A 159 1.46 -34.13 8.18
C ALA A 159 1.64 -33.13 9.34
N TYR A 160 2.90 -32.90 9.74
CA TYR A 160 3.23 -32.08 10.90
C TYR A 160 4.61 -31.44 10.76
N ILE A 161 4.91 -30.48 11.63
CA ILE A 161 6.27 -29.94 11.80
C ILE A 161 6.73 -30.06 13.25
N THR A 162 8.05 -30.10 13.45
CA THR A 162 8.67 -30.25 14.78
C THR A 162 10.00 -29.53 14.86
N LYS A 163 10.28 -28.99 16.06
CA LYS A 163 11.57 -28.39 16.43
C LYS A 163 12.63 -29.45 16.73
N ASN A 164 12.25 -30.68 17.05
CA ASN A 164 13.19 -31.73 17.38
C ASN A 164 13.71 -32.41 16.11
N SER A 165 14.98 -32.20 15.81
CA SER A 165 15.65 -32.79 14.65
C SER A 165 15.71 -34.32 14.71
N ARG A 166 15.58 -34.93 15.90
CA ARG A 166 15.59 -36.39 16.09
C ARG A 166 14.23 -37.05 15.84
N ASP A 167 13.16 -36.29 15.74
CA ASP A 167 11.84 -36.85 15.45
C ASP A 167 11.87 -37.51 14.07
N ARG A 168 11.37 -38.76 14.02
CA ARG A 168 11.45 -39.66 12.86
C ARG A 168 10.32 -39.38 11.86
N TYR A 169 10.18 -40.22 10.83
CA TYR A 169 9.15 -40.14 9.77
C TYR A 169 9.30 -38.94 8.82
N ASN A 170 10.50 -38.86 8.24
CA ASN A 170 10.70 -38.07 7.04
C ASN A 170 10.04 -38.78 5.85
N HIS A 171 9.31 -38.03 5.04
CA HIS A 171 8.94 -38.42 3.68
C HIS A 171 9.52 -37.42 2.67
N THR A 172 9.61 -37.84 1.41
CA THR A 172 10.08 -37.01 0.29
C THR A 172 9.02 -36.99 -0.79
N LEU A 173 9.04 -35.97 -1.64
CA LEU A 173 8.25 -35.91 -2.86
C LEU A 173 8.72 -37.00 -3.83
N ASP A 174 7.77 -37.68 -4.45
CA ASP A 174 8.05 -38.63 -5.53
C ASP A 174 8.68 -37.89 -6.73
N PRO A 175 9.65 -38.48 -7.46
CA PRO A 175 10.27 -37.85 -8.63
C PRO A 175 9.28 -37.38 -9.70
N SER A 176 8.07 -37.95 -9.77
CA SER A 176 7.01 -37.46 -10.63
C SER A 176 6.60 -36.00 -10.35
N MET A 177 6.92 -35.45 -9.16
CA MET A 177 6.61 -34.08 -8.77
C MET A 177 7.58 -33.03 -9.32
N ASP A 178 8.71 -33.41 -9.94
CA ASP A 178 9.76 -32.49 -10.39
C ASP A 178 9.26 -31.34 -11.27
N ASP A 179 8.45 -31.65 -12.29
CA ASP A 179 7.89 -30.65 -13.19
C ASP A 179 6.86 -29.74 -12.50
N TRP A 180 6.08 -30.28 -11.57
CA TRP A 180 5.13 -29.52 -10.75
C TRP A 180 5.84 -28.53 -9.82
N ILE A 181 6.94 -28.96 -9.17
CA ILE A 181 7.77 -28.12 -8.30
C ILE A 181 8.40 -26.96 -9.10
N LYS A 182 8.85 -27.23 -10.33
CA LYS A 182 9.47 -26.23 -11.21
C LYS A 182 8.47 -25.24 -11.82
N THR A 183 7.19 -25.60 -11.90
CA THR A 183 6.12 -24.75 -12.45
C THR A 183 5.82 -23.59 -11.51
N VAL A 184 6.09 -22.36 -11.94
CA VAL A 184 5.77 -21.12 -11.19
C VAL A 184 4.34 -20.72 -11.49
N ALA A 185 3.40 -21.48 -10.93
CA ALA A 185 1.98 -21.40 -11.30
C ALA A 185 1.33 -20.06 -10.93
N THR A 186 0.36 -19.65 -11.74
CA THR A 186 -0.56 -18.54 -11.42
C THR A 186 -1.27 -18.82 -10.09
N PRO A 187 -1.29 -17.87 -9.14
CA PRO A 187 -1.93 -18.06 -7.83
C PRO A 187 -3.43 -18.25 -7.98
N GLY A 188 -4.04 -18.97 -7.03
CA GLY A 188 -5.49 -19.19 -7.01
C GLY A 188 -6.29 -17.94 -6.63
N ASN A 189 -5.75 -17.14 -5.70
CA ASN A 189 -6.27 -15.87 -5.24
C ASN A 189 -5.11 -14.97 -4.75
N ILE A 190 -5.42 -13.71 -4.40
CA ILE A 190 -4.49 -12.74 -3.81
C ILE A 190 -5.02 -12.15 -2.49
N SER A 191 -5.75 -12.96 -1.71
CA SER A 191 -6.38 -12.50 -0.48
C SER A 191 -5.36 -12.02 0.57
N ILE A 192 -5.80 -11.09 1.41
CA ILE A 192 -5.02 -10.46 2.49
C ILE A 192 -5.63 -10.87 3.83
N LEU A 193 -4.81 -11.46 4.70
CA LEU A 193 -5.14 -11.68 6.11
C LEU A 193 -5.02 -10.36 6.87
N THR A 194 -6.08 -9.98 7.57
CA THR A 194 -6.16 -8.74 8.34
C THR A 194 -7.09 -8.92 9.54
N SER A 195 -7.25 -7.87 10.33
CA SER A 195 -8.29 -7.69 11.31
C SER A 195 -8.98 -6.33 11.10
N ILE A 196 -10.19 -6.17 11.64
CA ILE A 196 -10.92 -4.90 11.66
C ILE A 196 -11.27 -4.61 13.10
N ALA A 197 -10.73 -3.52 13.63
CA ALA A 197 -10.90 -3.12 15.01
C ALA A 197 -11.55 -1.75 15.12
N TRP A 198 -12.09 -1.44 16.29
CA TRP A 198 -12.57 -0.13 16.67
C TRP A 198 -12.20 0.15 18.12
N ASP A 199 -12.06 1.44 18.42
CA ASP A 199 -11.56 1.91 19.71
C ASP A 199 -12.71 2.53 20.53
N LEU A 200 -12.73 2.21 21.82
CA LEU A 200 -13.70 2.69 22.80
C LEU A 200 -12.95 3.41 23.93
N GLN A 201 -13.21 4.70 24.09
CA GLN A 201 -12.69 5.44 25.23
C GLN A 201 -13.49 5.08 26.48
N THR A 202 -12.82 4.52 27.49
CA THR A 202 -13.38 4.23 28.82
C THR A 202 -12.70 5.07 29.90
N THR A 203 -13.18 4.97 31.14
CA THR A 203 -12.54 5.59 32.30
C THR A 203 -11.14 5.01 32.60
N TYR A 204 -10.85 3.80 32.11
CA TYR A 204 -9.58 3.11 32.30
C TYR A 204 -8.58 3.33 31.15
N GLY A 205 -8.99 4.05 30.10
CA GLY A 205 -8.15 4.34 28.94
C GLY A 205 -8.87 4.03 27.63
N ASN A 206 -8.10 3.99 26.54
CA ASN A 206 -8.62 3.57 25.24
C ASN A 206 -8.57 2.04 25.12
N GLU A 207 -9.71 1.45 24.81
CA GLU A 207 -9.89 0.00 24.72
C GLU A 207 -10.18 -0.41 23.28
N ARG A 208 -9.41 -1.38 22.76
CA ARG A 208 -9.60 -1.91 21.40
C ARG A 208 -10.48 -3.15 21.37
N TYR A 209 -11.36 -3.21 20.38
CA TYR A 209 -12.24 -4.34 20.10
C TYR A 209 -12.19 -4.71 18.61
N PHE A 210 -12.21 -5.99 18.30
CA PHE A 210 -12.13 -6.54 16.94
C PHE A 210 -13.50 -7.09 16.52
N ILE A 211 -13.92 -6.74 15.30
CA ILE A 211 -15.16 -7.25 14.72
C ILE A 211 -15.02 -8.75 14.50
N ARG A 212 -16.06 -9.49 14.91
CA ARG A 212 -16.25 -10.90 14.62
C ARG A 212 -17.70 -11.18 14.23
N TRP A 213 -17.98 -12.42 13.88
CA TRP A 213 -19.32 -12.84 13.54
C TRP A 213 -20.27 -12.62 14.73
N GLY A 214 -21.33 -11.83 14.50
CA GLY A 214 -22.33 -11.51 15.52
C GLY A 214 -21.90 -10.57 16.65
N GLY A 215 -20.72 -9.92 16.60
CA GLY A 215 -20.31 -8.98 17.65
C GLY A 215 -18.86 -8.51 17.55
N SER A 216 -18.30 -8.05 18.67
CA SER A 216 -16.88 -7.69 18.79
C SER A 216 -16.26 -8.28 20.04
N ASP A 217 -14.94 -8.50 20.03
CA ASP A 217 -14.18 -9.09 21.14
C ASP A 217 -12.85 -8.36 21.37
N LYS A 218 -12.21 -8.59 22.52
CA LYS A 218 -10.85 -8.14 22.81
C LYS A 218 -9.79 -8.90 22.01
N ASN A 219 -10.05 -10.16 21.70
CA ASN A 219 -9.12 -10.98 20.94
C ASN A 219 -9.14 -10.58 19.47
N THR A 220 -7.94 -10.47 18.87
CA THR A 220 -7.81 -10.24 17.43
C THR A 220 -8.53 -11.34 16.67
N THR A 221 -9.44 -10.94 15.79
CA THR A 221 -10.21 -11.86 14.96
C THR A 221 -9.68 -11.82 13.54
N PRO A 222 -9.21 -12.95 12.98
CA PRO A 222 -8.79 -13.03 11.58
C PRO A 222 -9.93 -12.75 10.61
N ILE A 223 -9.68 -11.84 9.68
CA ILE A 223 -10.54 -11.50 8.54
C ILE A 223 -9.74 -11.72 7.27
N TYR A 224 -10.33 -12.43 6.31
CA TYR A 224 -9.76 -12.68 4.99
C TYR A 224 -10.40 -11.70 4.01
N TYR A 225 -9.63 -10.70 3.59
CA TYR A 225 -10.04 -9.76 2.55
C TYR A 225 -9.63 -10.30 1.17
N ASN A 226 -10.57 -10.51 0.26
CA ASN A 226 -10.26 -10.90 -1.12
C ASN A 226 -10.39 -9.66 -2.04
N PRO A 227 -9.28 -9.10 -2.57
CA PRO A 227 -9.34 -7.90 -3.42
C PRO A 227 -10.09 -8.07 -4.74
N GLU A 228 -10.23 -9.29 -5.25
CA GLU A 228 -10.91 -9.56 -6.51
C GLU A 228 -12.43 -9.54 -6.37
N SER A 229 -12.95 -10.00 -5.22
CA SER A 229 -14.38 -10.00 -4.89
C SER A 229 -14.80 -8.88 -3.94
N GLY A 230 -13.86 -8.23 -3.25
CA GLY A 230 -14.13 -7.28 -2.18
C GLY A 230 -14.69 -7.90 -0.89
N HIS A 231 -14.70 -9.23 -0.76
CA HIS A 231 -15.24 -9.90 0.41
C HIS A 231 -14.39 -9.66 1.66
N LEU A 232 -15.07 -9.47 2.80
CA LEU A 232 -14.49 -9.57 4.14
C LEU A 232 -15.07 -10.80 4.83
N ALA A 233 -14.24 -11.80 5.11
CA ALA A 233 -14.72 -13.10 5.58
C ALA A 233 -14.03 -13.60 6.85
N GLN A 234 -14.77 -14.36 7.66
CA GLN A 234 -14.24 -15.20 8.72
C GLN A 234 -14.25 -16.66 8.28
N TYR A 235 -13.35 -17.45 8.84
CA TYR A 235 -13.20 -18.87 8.51
C TYR A 235 -13.49 -19.74 9.72
N ASP A 236 -14.38 -20.71 9.54
CA ASP A 236 -14.54 -21.83 10.44
C ASP A 236 -13.52 -22.92 10.07
N PRO A 237 -12.64 -23.34 10.99
CA PRO A 237 -11.63 -24.37 10.73
C PRO A 237 -12.18 -25.71 10.24
N SER A 238 -13.49 -25.94 10.37
CA SER A 238 -14.22 -27.06 9.77
C SER A 238 -14.34 -26.98 8.24
N GLY A 239 -13.86 -25.90 7.60
CA GLY A 239 -13.79 -25.78 6.14
C GLY A 239 -14.68 -24.70 5.53
N SER A 240 -15.44 -23.95 6.33
CA SER A 240 -16.46 -23.01 5.84
C SER A 240 -16.01 -21.56 5.93
N LEU A 241 -16.29 -20.78 4.87
CA LEU A 241 -16.01 -19.35 4.82
C LEU A 241 -17.31 -18.56 4.98
N TYR A 242 -17.34 -17.57 5.87
CA TYR A 242 -18.49 -16.72 6.15
C TYR A 242 -18.17 -15.27 5.84
N CYS A 243 -18.81 -14.71 4.82
CA CYS A 243 -18.60 -13.32 4.39
C CYS A 243 -19.58 -12.38 5.10
N MET A 244 -19.13 -11.16 5.35
CA MET A 244 -19.96 -10.07 5.86
C MET A 244 -20.83 -9.49 4.73
N TYR A 245 -22.14 -9.53 4.88
CA TYR A 245 -23.12 -9.00 3.91
C TYR A 245 -23.78 -7.74 4.44
N SER A 246 -23.84 -6.70 3.61
CA SER A 246 -24.70 -5.53 3.84
C SER A 246 -26.16 -5.84 3.49
N GLN A 247 -27.09 -5.26 4.25
CA GLN A 247 -28.54 -5.47 4.06
C GLN A 247 -29.36 -4.17 4.08
N VAL A 248 -28.74 -3.03 3.77
CA VAL A 248 -29.37 -1.70 3.92
C VAL A 248 -30.63 -1.56 3.06
N GLY A 249 -30.54 -1.87 1.76
CA GLY A 249 -31.68 -1.79 0.84
C GLY A 249 -32.40 -0.43 0.87
N SER A 250 -33.73 -0.47 1.00
CA SER A 250 -34.55 0.75 1.09
C SER A 250 -34.46 1.46 2.45
N SER A 251 -34.04 0.77 3.51
CA SER A 251 -33.89 1.33 4.85
C SER A 251 -32.72 2.32 4.94
N ASN A 252 -32.62 3.05 6.05
CA ASN A 252 -31.49 3.97 6.29
C ASN A 252 -30.24 3.24 6.78
N TRP A 253 -30.44 2.10 7.45
CA TRP A 253 -29.39 1.25 7.98
C TRP A 253 -29.96 -0.16 8.17
N ASN A 254 -29.08 -1.16 8.26
CA ASN A 254 -29.44 -2.52 8.65
C ASN A 254 -28.21 -3.27 9.20
N TRP A 255 -28.43 -4.26 10.07
CA TRP A 255 -27.37 -5.13 10.60
C TRP A 255 -26.65 -5.86 9.47
N VAL A 256 -25.34 -6.07 9.65
CA VAL A 256 -24.62 -6.97 8.73
C VAL A 256 -25.00 -8.41 9.04
N LYS A 257 -25.04 -9.24 8.00
CA LYS A 257 -25.27 -10.67 8.14
C LYS A 257 -24.00 -11.44 7.75
N TRP A 258 -23.65 -12.46 8.51
CA TRP A 258 -22.57 -13.37 8.14
C TRP A 258 -23.19 -14.56 7.39
N VAL A 259 -22.78 -14.78 6.14
CA VAL A 259 -23.38 -15.77 5.25
C VAL A 259 -22.28 -16.64 4.65
N LEU A 260 -22.56 -17.94 4.52
CA LEU A 260 -21.67 -18.88 3.83
C LEU A 260 -21.33 -18.35 2.43
N CYS A 261 -20.05 -18.32 2.10
CA CYS A 261 -19.52 -17.82 0.85
C CYS A 261 -18.30 -18.64 0.40
N SER A 262 -17.67 -18.23 -0.71
CA SER A 262 -16.47 -18.87 -1.25
C SER A 262 -15.62 -17.85 -2.01
N ASP A 263 -14.50 -18.28 -2.60
CA ASP A 263 -13.65 -17.46 -3.48
C ASP A 263 -14.18 -17.36 -4.92
N ALA A 264 -15.39 -17.87 -5.19
CA ALA A 264 -16.02 -17.73 -6.50
C ALA A 264 -16.16 -16.24 -6.89
N PRO A 265 -15.87 -15.88 -8.16
CA PRO A 265 -16.02 -14.51 -8.64
C PRO A 265 -17.45 -14.00 -8.45
N ILE A 266 -17.59 -12.76 -7.99
CA ILE A 266 -18.86 -12.07 -7.81
C ILE A 266 -18.81 -10.67 -8.42
N SER A 267 -19.97 -10.09 -8.74
CA SER A 267 -20.07 -8.69 -9.17
C SER A 267 -19.72 -7.75 -8.01
N LYS A 268 -19.18 -6.57 -8.32
CA LYS A 268 -19.02 -5.48 -7.35
C LYS A 268 -20.35 -5.00 -6.77
N ASP A 269 -21.48 -5.27 -7.43
CA ASP A 269 -22.84 -4.97 -6.93
C ASP A 269 -23.36 -6.02 -5.92
N ASN A 270 -22.52 -6.97 -5.52
CA ASN A 270 -22.90 -7.99 -4.55
C ASN A 270 -22.91 -7.41 -3.12
N PRO A 271 -23.90 -7.75 -2.28
CA PRO A 271 -23.95 -7.31 -0.89
C PRO A 271 -22.75 -7.69 0.00
N ALA A 272 -21.93 -8.65 -0.42
CA ALA A 272 -20.70 -9.05 0.26
C ALA A 272 -19.47 -8.21 -0.11
N TYR A 273 -19.57 -7.33 -1.11
CA TYR A 273 -18.47 -6.44 -1.51
C TYR A 273 -18.31 -5.28 -0.52
N TRP A 274 -17.07 -5.08 -0.07
CA TRP A 274 -16.67 -3.97 0.78
C TRP A 274 -15.44 -3.26 0.21
N ASN A 275 -15.52 -1.94 0.17
CA ASN A 275 -14.42 -1.04 -0.17
C ASN A 275 -13.62 -0.70 1.10
N VAL A 276 -12.34 -1.05 1.10
CA VAL A 276 -11.39 -0.83 2.20
C VAL A 276 -10.34 0.26 1.90
N TYR A 277 -10.39 0.87 0.70
CA TYR A 277 -9.37 1.84 0.24
C TYR A 277 -9.45 3.20 0.93
N LEU A 278 -10.38 3.35 1.87
CA LEU A 278 -10.54 4.54 2.70
C LEU A 278 -9.90 4.33 4.09
N GLY A 279 -9.01 3.35 4.26
CA GLY A 279 -8.22 3.14 5.49
C GLY A 279 -7.11 4.17 5.67
N THR A 280 -6.88 4.64 6.90
CA THR A 280 -5.68 5.39 7.29
C THR A 280 -5.10 4.85 8.59
N GLU A 281 -3.86 5.20 8.92
CA GLU A 281 -3.25 4.85 10.22
C GLU A 281 -3.99 5.47 11.42
N GLU A 282 -4.77 6.53 11.19
CA GLU A 282 -5.58 7.21 12.22
C GLU A 282 -7.00 6.66 12.32
N GLY A 283 -7.26 5.54 11.64
CA GLY A 283 -8.57 4.95 11.44
C GLY A 283 -9.19 5.39 10.12
N GLY A 284 -9.97 4.49 9.50
CA GLY A 284 -10.62 4.76 8.23
C GLY A 284 -12.00 4.15 8.11
N MET A 285 -12.66 4.48 7.01
CA MET A 285 -14.01 4.00 6.73
C MET A 285 -13.97 2.78 5.82
N ILE A 286 -14.96 1.92 5.99
CA ILE A 286 -15.22 0.78 5.11
C ILE A 286 -16.63 0.97 4.59
N THR A 287 -16.83 0.91 3.28
CA THR A 287 -18.15 1.09 2.67
C THR A 287 -18.59 -0.15 1.91
N ASP A 288 -19.89 -0.42 1.88
CA ASP A 288 -20.44 -1.52 1.09
C ASP A 288 -20.49 -1.18 -0.41
N TYR A 289 -20.98 -2.13 -1.19
CA TYR A 289 -21.25 -2.02 -2.63
C TYR A 289 -22.12 -0.82 -3.08
N GLN A 290 -22.90 -0.21 -2.19
CA GLN A 290 -23.73 0.96 -2.47
C GLN A 290 -23.17 2.24 -1.85
N GLY A 291 -21.96 2.19 -1.27
CA GLY A 291 -21.35 3.31 -0.58
C GLY A 291 -21.91 3.57 0.82
N ASN A 292 -22.69 2.65 1.41
CA ASN A 292 -23.12 2.75 2.79
C ASN A 292 -21.94 2.48 3.73
N ALA A 293 -21.81 3.24 4.82
CA ALA A 293 -20.72 3.08 5.77
C ALA A 293 -20.95 1.89 6.70
N LEU A 294 -19.92 1.07 6.89
CA LEU A 294 -19.82 0.14 8.00
C LEU A 294 -19.79 0.92 9.32
N ARG A 295 -20.48 0.39 10.33
CA ARG A 295 -20.66 0.99 11.65
C ARG A 295 -20.68 -0.07 12.73
N VAL A 296 -20.37 0.35 13.94
CA VAL A 296 -20.56 -0.43 15.16
C VAL A 296 -21.12 0.45 16.27
N THR A 297 -22.03 -0.12 17.04
CA THR A 297 -22.61 0.48 18.25
C THR A 297 -21.60 0.41 19.39
N ARG A 298 -21.28 1.54 20.02
CA ARG A 298 -20.30 1.59 21.13
C ARG A 298 -20.93 1.31 22.50
N TYR A 299 -22.25 1.29 22.60
CA TYR A 299 -23.02 1.06 23.83
C TYR A 299 -24.34 0.30 23.54
N GLY A 300 -25.10 -0.01 24.60
CA GLY A 300 -26.44 -0.62 24.49
C GLY A 300 -26.45 -2.15 24.37
N SER A 301 -27.63 -2.74 24.19
CA SER A 301 -27.83 -4.19 24.16
C SER A 301 -27.19 -4.88 22.95
N ASN A 302 -27.04 -4.16 21.83
CA ASN A 302 -26.37 -4.64 20.63
C ASN A 302 -24.93 -4.12 20.55
N TRP A 303 -24.30 -3.83 21.68
CA TRP A 303 -22.92 -3.35 21.75
C TRP A 303 -21.96 -4.22 20.92
N GLY A 304 -21.08 -3.57 20.15
CA GLY A 304 -20.07 -4.26 19.36
C GLY A 304 -20.59 -4.99 18.12
N VAL A 305 -21.89 -4.93 17.81
CA VAL A 305 -22.46 -5.55 16.61
C VAL A 305 -22.33 -4.61 15.42
N ALA A 306 -21.77 -5.12 14.33
CA ALA A 306 -21.58 -4.35 13.10
C ALA A 306 -22.89 -4.19 12.29
N TYR A 307 -23.06 -3.05 11.65
CA TYR A 307 -24.17 -2.74 10.75
C TYR A 307 -23.72 -1.79 9.64
N ALA A 308 -24.51 -1.67 8.58
CA ALA A 308 -24.26 -0.71 7.50
C ALA A 308 -25.32 0.40 7.53
N ALA A 309 -24.93 1.62 7.18
CA ALA A 309 -25.85 2.78 7.14
C ALA A 309 -25.54 3.73 5.99
N LYS A 310 -26.59 4.32 5.40
CA LYS A 310 -26.47 5.36 4.37
C LYS A 310 -25.68 6.55 4.89
N LEU A 311 -24.79 7.11 4.06
CA LEU A 311 -23.98 8.28 4.43
C LEU A 311 -24.85 9.46 4.90
N SER A 312 -26.00 9.67 4.25
CA SER A 312 -26.97 10.73 4.61
C SER A 312 -27.70 10.51 5.94
N TYR A 313 -27.59 9.32 6.54
CA TYR A 313 -28.19 9.01 7.83
C TYR A 313 -27.20 9.15 9.00
N LEU A 314 -25.89 9.21 8.75
CA LEU A 314 -24.87 9.13 9.80
C LEU A 314 -24.97 10.25 10.84
N GLU A 315 -25.31 11.47 10.43
CA GLU A 315 -25.53 12.61 11.33
C GLU A 315 -26.73 12.42 12.26
N LYS A 316 -27.74 11.66 11.82
CA LYS A 316 -28.96 11.36 12.57
C LYS A 316 -28.81 10.10 13.42
N ASP A 317 -27.82 9.28 13.12
CA ASP A 317 -27.56 8.01 13.78
C ASP A 317 -26.67 8.19 15.03
N THR A 318 -27.28 8.76 16.07
CA THR A 318 -26.61 9.08 17.35
C THR A 318 -26.88 8.04 18.45
N SER A 319 -27.83 7.12 18.21
CA SER A 319 -28.24 6.09 19.17
C SER A 319 -27.08 5.17 19.53
N ASN A 320 -26.82 4.96 20.83
CA ASN A 320 -25.71 4.14 21.33
C ASN A 320 -24.31 4.61 20.89
N SER A 321 -24.19 5.88 20.50
CA SER A 321 -22.95 6.54 20.10
C SER A 321 -22.14 5.69 19.10
N PRO A 322 -22.59 5.46 17.86
CA PRO A 322 -21.88 4.56 16.96
C PRO A 322 -20.52 5.12 16.52
N THR A 323 -19.72 4.28 15.87
CA THR A 323 -18.51 4.70 15.13
C THR A 323 -18.43 3.99 13.78
N SER A 324 -17.92 4.70 12.77
CA SER A 324 -17.58 4.17 11.42
C SER A 324 -16.07 4.07 11.20
N LEU A 325 -15.30 4.24 12.25
CA LEU A 325 -13.85 4.35 12.14
C LEU A 325 -13.21 3.10 12.66
N PHE A 326 -12.55 2.45 11.73
CA PHE A 326 -11.94 1.18 11.95
C PHE A 326 -10.43 1.31 11.85
N VAL A 327 -9.74 0.66 12.77
CA VAL A 327 -8.32 0.42 12.72
C VAL A 327 -8.12 -0.94 12.10
N VAL A 328 -7.28 -1.02 11.08
CA VAL A 328 -6.97 -2.26 10.37
C VAL A 328 -5.48 -2.56 10.50
N ASP A 329 -5.09 -3.80 10.24
CA ASP A 329 -3.69 -4.19 10.34
C ASP A 329 -2.85 -3.45 9.30
N LYS A 330 -1.57 -3.29 9.62
CA LYS A 330 -0.57 -2.71 8.71
C LYS A 330 -0.60 -3.36 7.33
N ASN A 331 -0.79 -4.68 7.26
CA ASN A 331 -0.84 -5.41 5.99
C ASN A 331 -1.98 -4.92 5.08
N LEU A 332 -3.15 -4.57 5.62
CA LEU A 332 -4.23 -4.04 4.79
C LEU A 332 -3.94 -2.60 4.35
N LEU A 333 -3.33 -1.78 5.21
CA LEU A 333 -2.88 -0.43 4.83
C LEU A 333 -1.78 -0.47 3.76
N ASP A 334 -0.85 -1.42 3.87
CA ASP A 334 0.18 -1.66 2.86
C ASP A 334 -0.46 -2.11 1.54
N TRP A 335 -1.49 -2.97 1.59
CA TRP A 335 -2.24 -3.36 0.41
C TRP A 335 -2.94 -2.18 -0.29
N THR A 336 -3.61 -1.30 0.48
CA THR A 336 -4.31 -0.14 -0.09
C THR A 336 -3.31 0.87 -0.67
N ARG A 337 -2.18 1.12 0.00
CA ARG A 337 -1.09 1.95 -0.53
C ARG A 337 -0.50 1.37 -1.82
N TYR A 338 -0.24 0.06 -1.86
CA TYR A 338 0.24 -0.63 -3.05
C TYR A 338 -0.74 -0.48 -4.22
N THR A 339 -2.02 -0.71 -3.95
CA THR A 339 -3.08 -0.57 -4.95
C THR A 339 -3.12 0.85 -5.51
N ALA A 340 -3.14 1.87 -4.64
CA ALA A 340 -3.13 3.26 -5.06
C ALA A 340 -1.88 3.61 -5.91
N SER A 341 -0.72 3.07 -5.56
CA SER A 341 0.53 3.29 -6.27
C SER A 341 0.51 2.64 -7.67
N ASN A 342 -0.01 1.42 -7.77
CA ASN A 342 -0.16 0.72 -9.04
C ASN A 342 -1.18 1.41 -9.97
N LEU A 343 -2.27 1.94 -9.41
CA LEU A 343 -3.26 2.76 -10.13
C LEU A 343 -2.67 4.10 -10.60
N GLY A 344 -1.83 4.75 -9.78
CA GLY A 344 -1.14 6.00 -10.11
C GLY A 344 0.09 5.85 -10.99
N LYS A 345 0.48 4.61 -11.32
CA LYS A 345 1.74 4.29 -11.99
C LYS A 345 2.95 4.90 -11.25
N THR A 346 2.94 4.83 -9.93
CA THR A 346 3.96 5.38 -9.02
C THR A 346 4.75 4.32 -8.26
N ASP A 347 4.54 3.03 -8.58
CA ASP A 347 5.29 1.92 -7.97
C ASP A 347 6.78 2.06 -8.24
N GLN A 348 7.57 1.73 -7.21
CA GLN A 348 9.02 1.77 -7.30
C GLN A 348 9.59 0.60 -8.10
N TYR A 349 8.92 -0.55 -8.06
CA TYR A 349 9.45 -1.81 -8.61
C TYR A 349 8.42 -2.46 -9.52
N CYS A 350 8.91 -2.88 -10.69
CA CYS A 350 8.18 -3.76 -11.59
C CYS A 350 9.13 -4.30 -12.66
N PRO A 351 9.26 -5.64 -12.84
CA PRO A 351 8.73 -6.68 -11.96
C PRO A 351 9.35 -6.58 -10.57
N ALA A 352 8.61 -7.08 -9.58
CA ALA A 352 9.09 -7.17 -8.21
C ALA A 352 10.32 -8.09 -8.09
N GLY A 353 11.23 -7.82 -7.13
CA GLY A 353 12.35 -8.71 -6.78
C GLY A 353 13.78 -8.20 -7.08
N ASN A 354 13.98 -7.05 -7.71
CA ASN A 354 15.33 -6.54 -8.03
C ASN A 354 16.02 -5.84 -6.84
N LYS A 355 16.50 -6.65 -5.88
CA LYS A 355 17.25 -6.22 -4.69
C LYS A 355 18.51 -5.40 -4.97
N GLU A 356 19.15 -5.54 -6.14
CA GLU A 356 20.42 -4.84 -6.42
C GLU A 356 20.29 -3.32 -6.52
N SER A 357 19.06 -2.82 -6.75
CA SER A 357 18.80 -1.37 -6.73
C SER A 357 18.74 -0.77 -5.31
N LEU A 358 18.54 -1.57 -4.27
CA LEU A 358 18.39 -1.11 -2.88
C LEU A 358 19.73 -0.76 -2.21
N ILE A 359 20.81 -1.47 -2.52
CA ILE A 359 22.14 -1.21 -1.92
C ILE A 359 22.69 0.15 -2.39
N TYR A 360 22.28 0.61 -3.58
CA TYR A 360 22.74 1.86 -4.18
C TYR A 360 21.75 3.03 -4.10
N LYS A 361 20.45 2.78 -3.82
CA LYS A 361 19.47 3.85 -3.51
C LYS A 361 19.42 4.06 -2.00
N ARG A 362 20.46 4.73 -1.47
CA ARG A 362 20.41 5.36 -0.15
C ARG A 362 19.09 6.11 -0.01
N VAL A 363 18.36 5.91 1.10
CA VAL A 363 17.20 6.74 1.48
C VAL A 363 17.66 8.19 1.44
N LYS A 364 17.35 8.88 0.34
CA LYS A 364 17.68 10.30 0.18
C LYS A 364 16.57 11.06 0.88
N ARG A 365 16.97 12.03 1.72
CA ARG A 365 16.08 13.15 2.06
C ARG A 365 15.52 13.68 0.75
N THR A 366 14.20 13.83 0.73
CA THR A 366 13.36 14.11 -0.43
C THR A 366 13.89 15.23 -1.32
N LEU A 367 14.42 16.30 -0.71
CA LEU A 367 15.23 17.30 -1.40
C LEU A 367 16.58 17.50 -0.68
N PRO A 368 17.68 17.74 -1.41
CA PRO A 368 18.96 18.14 -0.82
C PRO A 368 18.83 19.40 0.04
N SER A 369 19.65 19.53 1.09
CA SER A 369 19.62 20.69 2.00
C SER A 369 20.01 22.01 1.33
N ASP A 370 20.72 21.94 0.21
CA ASP A 370 21.14 23.05 -0.63
C ASP A 370 20.17 23.32 -1.80
N PHE A 371 19.05 22.58 -1.90
CA PHE A 371 18.06 22.81 -2.95
C PHE A 371 17.46 24.21 -2.87
N GLN A 372 17.42 24.88 -4.02
CA GLN A 372 16.81 26.19 -4.24
C GLN A 372 15.99 26.16 -5.52
N LEU A 373 14.95 26.99 -5.59
CA LEU A 373 14.17 27.16 -6.81
C LEU A 373 14.98 27.99 -7.81
N THR A 374 15.39 27.36 -8.90
CA THR A 374 15.98 28.05 -10.06
C THR A 374 14.89 28.72 -10.88
N GLU A 375 15.26 29.60 -11.82
CA GLU A 375 14.28 30.22 -12.75
C GLU A 375 13.49 29.18 -13.54
N ASP A 376 14.13 28.10 -13.99
CA ASP A 376 13.44 27.00 -14.68
C ASP A 376 12.38 26.35 -13.78
N TRP A 377 12.70 26.14 -12.49
CA TRP A 377 11.73 25.61 -11.53
C TRP A 377 10.58 26.60 -11.27
N ILE A 378 10.87 27.89 -11.18
CA ILE A 378 9.86 28.93 -11.01
C ILE A 378 8.91 28.96 -12.21
N GLN A 379 9.44 28.91 -13.44
CA GLN A 379 8.65 28.79 -14.66
C GLN A 379 7.78 27.53 -14.65
N ARG A 380 8.36 26.38 -14.28
CA ARG A 380 7.59 25.12 -14.23
C ARG A 380 6.45 25.16 -13.23
N LEU A 381 6.71 25.65 -12.02
CA LEU A 381 5.67 25.78 -10.99
C LEU A 381 4.57 26.76 -11.43
N TYR A 382 4.93 27.83 -12.15
CA TYR A 382 3.98 28.75 -12.76
C TYR A 382 3.10 28.07 -13.82
N ASP A 383 3.69 27.28 -14.72
CA ASP A 383 2.94 26.52 -15.74
C ASP A 383 1.93 25.56 -15.11
N ILE A 384 2.32 24.87 -14.04
CA ILE A 384 1.41 24.02 -13.26
C ILE A 384 0.29 24.87 -12.63
N ALA A 385 0.62 25.99 -11.99
CA ALA A 385 -0.32 26.81 -11.25
C ALA A 385 -1.35 27.53 -12.14
N THR A 386 -1.00 27.80 -13.40
CA THR A 386 -1.87 28.40 -14.44
C THR A 386 -2.69 27.36 -15.22
N SER A 387 -2.41 26.06 -15.04
CA SER A 387 -3.18 24.97 -15.62
C SER A 387 -4.51 24.79 -14.89
N THR A 388 -5.45 25.70 -15.16
CA THR A 388 -6.80 25.73 -14.56
C THR A 388 -7.75 26.56 -15.42
N ILE A 389 -9.05 26.28 -15.29
CA ILE A 389 -10.15 27.16 -15.71
C ILE A 389 -11.04 27.52 -14.50
N SER A 390 -11.97 28.46 -14.66
CA SER A 390 -12.86 28.93 -13.59
C SER A 390 -13.81 27.84 -13.08
N ASP A 391 -14.30 27.00 -13.99
CA ASP A 391 -15.38 26.02 -13.84
C ASP A 391 -14.87 24.56 -13.94
N ALA A 392 -13.59 24.36 -13.64
CA ALA A 392 -12.95 23.04 -13.68
C ALA A 392 -13.72 22.01 -12.84
N GLN A 393 -13.95 20.82 -13.39
CA GLN A 393 -14.67 19.75 -12.70
C GLN A 393 -13.75 19.06 -11.70
N SER A 394 -13.85 19.47 -10.44
CA SER A 394 -12.99 18.96 -9.36
C SER A 394 -13.33 17.55 -8.92
N SER A 395 -12.28 16.76 -8.64
CA SER A 395 -12.34 15.54 -7.83
C SER A 395 -11.57 15.75 -6.51
N GLY A 396 -11.99 15.09 -5.43
CA GLY A 396 -11.37 15.21 -4.11
C GLY A 396 -11.59 16.56 -3.41
N ILE A 397 -10.91 16.77 -2.27
CA ILE A 397 -10.98 18.05 -1.54
C ILE A 397 -10.18 19.14 -2.26
N CYS A 398 -10.61 20.39 -2.09
CA CYS A 398 -9.98 21.60 -2.66
C CYS A 398 -9.82 21.62 -4.20
N GLY A 399 -10.19 20.56 -4.92
CA GLY A 399 -10.17 20.49 -6.38
C GLY A 399 -8.81 20.79 -6.99
N VAL A 400 -8.78 21.76 -7.93
CA VAL A 400 -7.59 22.04 -8.75
C VAL A 400 -6.36 22.38 -7.92
N CYS A 401 -6.48 23.15 -6.84
CA CYS A 401 -5.31 23.53 -6.04
C CYS A 401 -4.65 22.33 -5.35
N LEU A 402 -5.41 21.30 -4.98
CA LEU A 402 -4.85 20.07 -4.42
C LEU A 402 -4.14 19.25 -5.50
N LEU A 403 -4.78 19.06 -6.67
CA LEU A 403 -4.18 18.33 -7.78
C LEU A 403 -2.88 19.00 -8.26
N GLN A 404 -2.87 20.33 -8.38
CA GLN A 404 -1.65 21.10 -8.68
C GLN A 404 -0.60 20.94 -7.58
N SER A 405 -0.99 20.96 -6.30
CA SER A 405 -0.05 20.72 -5.20
C SER A 405 0.62 19.35 -5.34
N PHE A 406 -0.14 18.29 -5.61
CA PHE A 406 0.43 16.95 -5.80
C PHE A 406 1.35 16.86 -7.02
N GLN A 407 1.00 17.52 -8.13
CA GLN A 407 1.90 17.64 -9.29
C GLN A 407 3.23 18.31 -8.92
N MET A 408 3.18 19.47 -8.24
CA MET A 408 4.37 20.21 -7.83
C MET A 408 5.24 19.38 -6.88
N LEU A 409 4.62 18.75 -5.88
CA LEU A 409 5.32 17.88 -4.93
C LEU A 409 5.98 16.71 -5.66
N ALA A 410 5.24 15.99 -6.50
CA ALA A 410 5.76 14.84 -7.23
C ALA A 410 6.91 15.21 -8.16
N GLU A 411 6.80 16.32 -8.89
CA GLU A 411 7.86 16.76 -9.81
C GLU A 411 9.11 17.24 -9.07
N LEU A 412 8.95 18.02 -7.98
CA LEU A 412 10.09 18.41 -7.14
C LEU A 412 10.79 17.18 -6.59
N GLN A 413 10.05 16.18 -6.11
CA GLN A 413 10.66 14.95 -5.61
C GLN A 413 11.43 14.18 -6.70
N GLU A 414 10.80 13.92 -7.83
CA GLU A 414 11.36 13.05 -8.88
C GLU A 414 12.51 13.74 -9.63
N TYR A 415 12.39 15.04 -9.92
CA TYR A 415 13.22 15.71 -10.91
C TYR A 415 14.18 16.78 -10.35
N HIS A 416 14.22 17.03 -9.03
CA HIS A 416 15.11 18.06 -8.43
C HIS A 416 16.57 18.01 -8.90
N SER A 417 17.09 16.81 -9.19
CA SER A 417 18.48 16.60 -9.62
C SER A 417 18.73 16.74 -11.13
N GLN A 418 17.68 16.70 -11.95
CA GLN A 418 17.77 16.73 -13.43
C GLN A 418 17.20 18.02 -14.03
N GLY A 419 16.53 18.85 -13.21
CA GLY A 419 15.77 20.01 -13.67
C GLY A 419 14.31 19.68 -13.94
N PRO A 420 13.44 20.70 -14.05
CA PRO A 420 12.00 20.51 -14.23
C PRO A 420 11.63 19.91 -15.59
N LEU A 421 10.46 19.27 -15.65
CA LEU A 421 9.86 18.82 -16.91
C LEU A 421 9.60 20.01 -17.84
N GLN A 422 9.91 19.84 -19.12
CA GLN A 422 9.71 20.87 -20.15
C GLN A 422 8.31 20.81 -20.81
N SER A 423 7.60 19.69 -20.65
CA SER A 423 6.28 19.47 -21.25
C SER A 423 5.54 18.33 -20.54
N GLY A 424 4.22 18.26 -20.73
CA GLY A 424 3.38 17.22 -20.12
C GLY A 424 3.33 17.35 -18.61
N GLY A 425 3.35 16.23 -17.88
CA GLY A 425 3.46 16.28 -16.44
C GLY A 425 3.29 14.96 -15.71
N TYR A 426 3.49 15.01 -14.39
CA TYR A 426 3.47 13.84 -13.52
C TYR A 426 2.10 13.16 -13.48
N PHE A 427 1.04 13.88 -13.10
CA PHE A 427 -0.34 13.41 -13.02
C PHE A 427 -1.23 13.94 -14.14
N PHE A 428 -1.00 15.17 -14.58
CA PHE A 428 -1.72 15.79 -15.69
C PHE A 428 -0.75 16.57 -16.57
N ASP A 429 -1.16 16.79 -17.82
CA ASP A 429 -0.40 17.59 -18.77
C ASP A 429 -0.62 19.08 -18.50
N THR A 430 0.47 19.80 -18.22
CA THR A 430 0.41 21.23 -17.92
C THR A 430 0.09 22.01 -19.19
N ALA A 431 -0.97 22.79 -19.15
CA ALA A 431 -1.35 23.72 -20.20
C ALA A 431 -2.14 24.87 -19.58
N PRO A 432 -1.80 26.14 -19.88
CA PRO A 432 -2.53 27.28 -19.36
C PRO A 432 -4.01 27.23 -19.81
N ASN A 433 -4.90 27.77 -18.98
CA ASN A 433 -6.34 27.88 -19.30
C ASN A 433 -7.00 26.54 -19.67
N THR A 434 -6.53 25.44 -19.07
CA THR A 434 -7.04 24.08 -19.31
C THR A 434 -7.46 23.43 -17.99
N ASP A 435 -8.52 22.63 -17.99
CA ASP A 435 -8.92 21.84 -16.82
C ASP A 435 -7.96 20.65 -16.62
N PRO A 436 -7.14 20.63 -15.54
CA PRO A 436 -6.18 19.56 -15.31
C PRO A 436 -6.86 18.21 -15.01
N PHE A 437 -8.12 18.20 -14.57
CA PHE A 437 -8.85 16.96 -14.32
C PHE A 437 -9.24 16.21 -15.59
N ILE A 438 -9.22 16.85 -16.76
CA ILE A 438 -9.45 16.15 -18.03
C ILE A 438 -8.29 15.18 -18.30
N SER A 439 -7.04 15.69 -18.30
CA SER A 439 -5.85 14.86 -18.50
C SER A 439 -5.68 13.85 -17.35
N PHE A 440 -5.92 14.25 -16.09
CA PHE A 440 -5.84 13.34 -14.95
C PHE A 440 -6.83 12.16 -15.06
N ARG A 441 -8.11 12.42 -15.35
CA ARG A 441 -9.13 11.35 -15.51
C ARG A 441 -8.84 10.43 -16.69
N GLN A 442 -8.30 10.98 -17.77
CA GLN A 442 -7.92 10.19 -18.93
C GLN A 442 -6.73 9.26 -18.63
N ARG A 443 -5.74 9.75 -17.86
CA ARG A 443 -4.51 9.01 -17.57
C ARG A 443 -4.66 8.04 -16.38
N TYR A 444 -5.49 8.39 -15.40
CA TYR A 444 -5.62 7.68 -14.12
C TYR A 444 -7.09 7.60 -13.63
N PRO A 445 -8.01 6.97 -14.39
CA PRO A 445 -9.45 6.99 -14.09
C PRO A 445 -9.80 6.35 -12.74
N LEU A 446 -9.15 5.23 -12.40
CA LEU A 446 -9.39 4.53 -11.13
C LEU A 446 -8.80 5.27 -9.93
N LEU A 447 -7.64 5.91 -10.09
CA LEU A 447 -7.08 6.77 -9.05
C LEU A 447 -7.97 8.00 -8.81
N ASN A 448 -8.54 8.58 -9.88
CA ASN A 448 -9.50 9.67 -9.77
C ASN A 448 -10.76 9.26 -9.00
N MET A 449 -11.26 8.04 -9.22
CA MET A 449 -12.38 7.48 -8.45
C MET A 449 -12.03 7.43 -6.96
N LEU A 450 -10.87 6.86 -6.59
CA LEU A 450 -10.43 6.81 -5.19
C LEU A 450 -10.32 8.21 -4.57
N LEU A 451 -9.80 9.20 -5.31
CA LEU A 451 -9.69 10.58 -4.83
C LEU A 451 -11.07 11.24 -4.64
N SER A 452 -12.04 10.97 -5.52
CA SER A 452 -13.42 11.47 -5.42
C SER A 452 -14.20 10.87 -4.24
N ASP A 453 -13.90 9.64 -3.85
CA ASP A 453 -14.59 8.96 -2.75
C ASP A 453 -14.22 9.55 -1.39
N VAL A 454 -12.99 10.07 -1.23
CA VAL A 454 -12.49 10.64 0.03
C VAL A 454 -13.45 11.69 0.63
N PRO A 455 -13.78 12.82 -0.05
CA PRO A 455 -14.69 13.81 0.51
C PRO A 455 -16.11 13.27 0.71
N THR A 456 -16.60 12.41 -0.19
CA THR A 456 -17.96 11.88 -0.15
C THR A 456 -18.19 11.06 1.10
N VAL A 457 -17.23 10.21 1.47
CA VAL A 457 -17.37 9.29 2.59
C VAL A 457 -17.04 9.99 3.92
N TYR A 458 -15.94 10.73 3.99
CA TYR A 458 -15.47 11.32 5.25
C TYR A 458 -16.22 12.58 5.70
N SER A 459 -16.83 13.36 4.79
CA SER A 459 -17.61 14.54 5.17
C SER A 459 -18.84 14.21 6.03
N SER A 460 -19.39 13.00 5.86
CA SER A 460 -20.61 12.53 6.54
C SER A 460 -20.44 12.13 8.01
N VAL A 461 -19.19 12.00 8.51
CA VAL A 461 -18.90 11.53 9.89
C VAL A 461 -18.44 12.68 10.80
N GLY A 462 -18.62 13.94 10.38
CA GLY A 462 -18.29 15.11 11.19
C GLY A 462 -16.81 15.21 11.58
N ARG A 463 -15.91 14.59 10.80
CA ARG A 463 -14.47 14.53 11.09
C ARG A 463 -13.65 15.57 10.31
N THR A 464 -12.43 15.78 10.82
CA THR A 464 -11.56 16.93 10.54
C THR A 464 -10.97 16.91 9.13
N ASN A 465 -10.79 18.10 8.55
CA ASN A 465 -10.13 18.31 7.25
C ASN A 465 -8.72 17.73 7.19
N ARG A 466 -8.14 17.45 8.35
CA ARG A 466 -6.88 16.74 8.55
C ARG A 466 -6.91 15.32 7.97
N ILE A 467 -7.91 14.51 8.32
CA ILE A 467 -8.04 13.13 7.81
C ILE A 467 -8.31 13.15 6.31
N LEU A 468 -9.17 14.07 5.85
CA LEU A 468 -9.42 14.27 4.42
C LEU A 468 -8.13 14.56 3.64
N GLY A 469 -7.30 15.46 4.17
CA GLY A 469 -6.01 15.78 3.57
C GLY A 469 -5.05 14.59 3.56
N LEU A 470 -4.95 13.87 4.68
CA LEU A 470 -4.08 12.70 4.80
C LEU A 470 -4.52 11.57 3.87
N ALA A 471 -5.81 11.24 3.83
CA ALA A 471 -6.37 10.25 2.92
C ALA A 471 -6.12 10.64 1.46
N SER A 472 -6.32 11.91 1.09
CA SER A 472 -6.04 12.39 -0.27
C SER A 472 -4.56 12.22 -0.63
N ALA A 473 -3.65 12.53 0.30
CA ALA A 473 -2.20 12.40 0.11
C ALA A 473 -1.75 10.94 -0.01
N MET A 474 -2.29 10.06 0.84
CA MET A 474 -2.07 8.61 0.78
C MET A 474 -2.64 7.98 -0.49
N THR A 475 -3.72 8.52 -1.06
CA THR A 475 -4.26 8.05 -2.34
C THR A 475 -3.39 8.48 -3.52
N VAL A 476 -3.02 9.76 -3.63
CA VAL A 476 -2.35 10.29 -4.84
C VAL A 476 -0.84 10.08 -4.84
N LEU A 477 -0.22 10.12 -3.66
CA LEU A 477 1.22 9.93 -3.47
C LEU A 477 1.53 8.90 -2.36
N PRO A 478 1.07 7.65 -2.50
CA PRO A 478 1.22 6.57 -1.50
C PRO A 478 2.67 6.15 -1.25
N GLN A 479 3.57 6.43 -2.18
CA GLN A 479 4.97 6.03 -2.12
C GLN A 479 5.79 6.84 -1.11
N TYR A 480 5.19 7.83 -0.46
CA TYR A 480 5.82 8.64 0.59
C TYR A 480 5.10 8.47 1.92
N ASN A 481 5.86 8.61 3.01
CA ASN A 481 5.28 8.79 4.33
C ASN A 481 4.67 10.18 4.47
N TRP A 482 3.49 10.24 5.08
CA TRP A 482 2.77 11.50 5.31
C TRP A 482 2.50 11.69 6.79
N ILE A 483 2.91 12.83 7.34
CA ILE A 483 2.72 13.16 8.75
C ILE A 483 1.86 14.41 8.85
N ALA A 484 0.61 14.25 9.27
CA ALA A 484 -0.34 15.36 9.40
C ALA A 484 -0.22 16.05 10.76
N SER A 485 -0.03 17.37 10.75
CA SER A 485 -0.11 18.21 11.96
C SER A 485 -1.52 18.23 12.55
N SER A 486 -1.66 18.79 13.75
CA SER A 486 -2.96 19.25 14.25
C SER A 486 -3.60 20.29 13.33
N GLU A 487 -4.90 20.54 13.50
CA GLU A 487 -5.59 21.68 12.89
C GLU A 487 -5.41 22.91 13.79
N PHE A 488 -4.75 23.95 13.27
CA PHE A 488 -4.50 25.20 14.00
C PHE A 488 -5.57 26.23 13.64
N ILE A 489 -6.14 26.90 14.64
CA ILE A 489 -7.33 27.76 14.47
C ILE A 489 -7.03 29.19 14.93
N THR A 490 -6.21 29.37 15.96
CA THR A 490 -5.84 30.70 16.44
C THR A 490 -4.58 31.21 15.74
N ARG A 491 -4.46 32.53 15.60
CA ARG A 491 -3.29 33.16 14.97
C ARG A 491 -1.99 32.87 15.73
N SER A 492 -2.05 32.76 17.06
CA SER A 492 -0.88 32.41 17.89
C SER A 492 -0.42 30.96 17.64
N GLU A 493 -1.34 30.01 17.56
CA GLU A 493 -1.04 28.63 17.19
C GLU A 493 -0.43 28.53 15.79
N MET A 494 -1.01 29.24 14.82
CA MET A 494 -0.49 29.27 13.45
C MET A 494 0.93 29.85 13.40
N LEU A 495 1.18 30.99 14.07
CA LEU A 495 2.52 31.59 14.14
C LEU A 495 3.54 30.65 14.80
N SER A 496 3.16 29.99 15.90
CA SER A 496 4.01 29.00 16.57
C SER A 496 4.32 27.82 15.63
N HIS A 497 3.31 27.34 14.89
CA HIS A 497 3.49 26.25 13.95
C HIS A 497 4.41 26.64 12.79
N ILE A 498 4.19 27.80 12.15
CA ILE A 498 5.07 28.31 11.08
C ILE A 498 6.51 28.47 11.58
N THR A 499 6.69 28.97 12.80
CA THR A 499 8.02 29.07 13.44
C THR A 499 8.69 27.70 13.53
N SER A 500 7.93 26.64 13.86
CA SER A 500 8.44 25.26 13.87
C SER A 500 8.84 24.76 12.48
N LEU A 501 8.12 25.15 11.42
CA LEU A 501 8.48 24.81 10.03
C LEU A 501 9.77 25.51 9.59
N ILE A 502 10.00 26.75 10.02
CA ILE A 502 11.25 27.49 9.77
C ILE A 502 12.44 26.79 10.45
N ALA A 503 12.24 26.24 11.63
CA ALA A 503 13.27 25.51 12.38
C ALA A 503 13.58 24.12 11.82
N TYR A 504 12.73 23.59 10.91
CA TYR A 504 12.94 22.29 10.29
C TYR A 504 14.14 22.29 9.32
N PRO A 505 14.81 21.14 9.08
CA PRO A 505 15.92 21.07 8.14
C PRO A 505 15.56 21.54 6.72
N PRO A 506 16.44 22.31 6.05
CA PRO A 506 16.35 22.58 4.62
C PRO A 506 16.15 21.31 3.78
N GLY A 507 15.33 21.42 2.74
CA GLY A 507 14.87 20.30 1.90
C GLY A 507 13.52 19.71 2.34
N SER A 508 12.97 20.14 3.48
CA SER A 508 11.68 19.65 3.96
C SER A 508 10.52 20.30 3.20
N ILE A 509 9.45 19.55 2.94
CA ILE A 509 8.30 20.02 2.18
C ILE A 509 6.98 19.52 2.78
N TRP A 510 5.95 20.35 2.73
CA TRP A 510 4.62 20.06 3.26
C TRP A 510 3.55 20.38 2.22
N LEU A 511 2.45 19.63 2.26
CA LEU A 511 1.17 20.05 1.72
C LEU A 511 0.44 20.84 2.81
N ALA A 512 0.19 22.13 2.59
CA ALA A 512 -0.65 22.94 3.45
C ALA A 512 -2.10 22.94 2.96
N ILE A 513 -3.05 22.71 3.87
CA ILE A 513 -4.49 22.83 3.64
C ILE A 513 -4.99 24.00 4.47
N LEU A 514 -5.63 24.94 3.78
CA LEU A 514 -6.02 26.25 4.30
C LEU A 514 -7.53 26.39 4.25
N ARG A 515 -8.14 26.87 5.33
CA ARG A 515 -9.48 27.43 5.29
C ARG A 515 -9.37 28.94 5.20
N LEU A 516 -9.86 29.50 4.11
CA LEU A 516 -9.82 30.93 3.84
C LEU A 516 -11.24 31.50 3.92
N ARG A 517 -11.36 32.69 4.50
CA ARG A 517 -12.60 33.47 4.52
C ARG A 517 -12.41 34.77 3.76
N ARG A 518 -13.27 34.99 2.77
CA ARG A 518 -13.34 36.22 2.00
C ARG A 518 -14.02 37.34 2.79
N THR A 519 -13.72 38.59 2.43
CA THR A 519 -14.31 39.79 3.06
C THR A 519 -15.84 39.82 3.07
N ASP A 520 -16.49 39.18 2.11
CA ASP A 520 -17.96 39.03 2.05
C ASP A 520 -18.50 37.84 2.88
N GLY A 521 -17.63 37.16 3.63
CA GLY A 521 -17.97 36.05 4.51
C GLY A 521 -17.95 34.67 3.85
N VAL A 522 -17.75 34.57 2.53
CA VAL A 522 -17.66 33.28 1.82
C VAL A 522 -16.41 32.53 2.28
N ARG A 523 -16.57 31.25 2.58
CA ARG A 523 -15.47 30.37 3.02
C ARG A 523 -15.09 29.39 1.93
N GLY A 524 -13.80 29.16 1.75
CA GLY A 524 -13.26 28.20 0.80
C GLY A 524 -12.06 27.45 1.36
N TRP A 525 -11.85 26.25 0.84
CA TRP A 525 -10.64 25.48 1.12
C TRP A 525 -9.62 25.67 0.00
N HIS A 526 -8.34 25.71 0.37
CA HIS A 526 -7.24 25.87 -0.57
C HIS A 526 -6.06 24.98 -0.16
N ALA A 527 -5.24 24.59 -1.12
CA ALA A 527 -4.09 23.72 -0.92
C ALA A 527 -2.85 24.31 -1.61
N VAL A 528 -1.73 24.37 -0.89
CA VAL A 528 -0.45 24.90 -1.39
C VAL A 528 0.72 24.07 -0.85
N PRO A 529 1.78 23.81 -1.62
CA PRO A 529 3.03 23.31 -1.08
C PRO A 529 3.77 24.39 -0.27
N ILE A 530 4.42 23.99 0.82
CA ILE A 530 5.39 24.82 1.56
C ILE A 530 6.74 24.11 1.51
N LEU A 531 7.76 24.79 1.03
CA LEU A 531 9.13 24.29 0.92
C LEU A 531 10.05 25.03 1.90
N ARG A 532 10.83 24.29 2.69
CA ARG A 532 11.93 24.84 3.48
C ARG A 532 13.22 24.79 2.67
N THR A 533 13.68 25.93 2.14
CA THR A 533 15.00 26.05 1.50
C THR A 533 16.06 26.36 2.55
N SER A 534 17.34 26.59 2.18
CA SER A 534 18.32 27.09 3.15
C SER A 534 18.11 28.57 3.53
N GLN A 535 17.35 29.34 2.72
CA GLN A 535 17.12 30.78 2.90
C GLN A 535 15.84 31.11 3.68
N GLY A 536 14.87 30.21 3.71
CA GLY A 536 13.61 30.41 4.42
C GLY A 536 12.54 29.42 4.00
N LEU A 537 11.29 29.71 4.37
CA LEU A 537 10.12 29.05 3.80
C LEU A 537 9.70 29.73 2.49
N VAL A 538 9.28 28.91 1.54
CA VAL A 538 8.67 29.31 0.27
C VAL A 538 7.28 28.68 0.20
N VAL A 539 6.25 29.50 0.03
CA VAL A 539 4.88 29.02 -0.20
C VAL A 539 4.62 29.00 -1.69
N ILE A 540 4.44 27.82 -2.26
CA ILE A 540 4.27 27.64 -3.70
C ILE A 540 2.79 27.83 -4.04
N ARG A 541 2.46 28.96 -4.68
CA ARG A 541 1.06 29.30 -4.97
C ARG A 541 0.45 28.36 -6.02
N THR A 542 -0.80 27.98 -5.80
CA THR A 542 -1.62 27.20 -6.74
C THR A 542 -2.81 28.03 -7.21
N ARG A 543 -3.40 27.63 -8.34
CA ARG A 543 -4.57 28.24 -9.00
C ARG A 543 -4.40 29.75 -9.19
N VAL A 544 -3.40 30.14 -9.98
CA VAL A 544 -3.00 31.54 -10.21
C VAL A 544 -3.28 32.02 -11.64
N SER A 545 -4.47 31.73 -12.18
CA SER A 545 -4.84 31.95 -13.58
C SER A 545 -4.65 33.38 -14.12
N LEU A 546 -4.63 34.40 -13.25
CA LEU A 546 -4.50 35.82 -13.63
C LEU A 546 -3.18 36.45 -13.18
N MET A 547 -2.27 35.69 -12.57
CA MET A 547 -0.98 36.20 -12.09
C MET A 547 0.04 36.17 -13.23
N SER A 548 0.82 37.24 -13.41
CA SER A 548 1.98 37.22 -14.32
C SER A 548 3.11 36.37 -13.74
N LEU A 549 3.99 35.86 -14.60
CA LEU A 549 5.19 35.13 -14.17
C LEU A 549 6.06 35.96 -13.22
N ASP A 550 6.22 37.26 -13.47
CA ASP A 550 7.04 38.14 -12.61
C ASP A 550 6.46 38.26 -11.20
N ASN A 551 5.14 38.42 -11.09
CA ASN A 551 4.46 38.44 -9.79
C ASN A 551 4.52 37.07 -9.10
N TYR A 552 4.43 35.99 -9.87
CA TYR A 552 4.58 34.64 -9.36
C TYR A 552 5.98 34.42 -8.79
N ARG A 553 7.03 34.81 -9.53
CA ARG A 553 8.44 34.77 -9.08
C ARG A 553 8.62 35.52 -7.76
N GLN A 554 8.11 36.74 -7.66
CA GLN A 554 8.17 37.52 -6.41
C GLN A 554 7.47 36.81 -5.25
N SER A 555 6.34 36.15 -5.51
CA SER A 555 5.59 35.39 -4.50
C SER A 555 6.30 34.14 -3.98
N LEU A 556 7.37 33.70 -4.65
CA LEU A 556 8.20 32.56 -4.22
C LEU A 556 9.46 32.99 -3.44
N THR A 557 9.59 34.27 -3.07
CA THR A 557 10.72 34.76 -2.29
C THR A 557 10.78 34.07 -0.92
N PRO A 558 11.89 33.41 -0.56
CA PRO A 558 12.04 32.75 0.74
C PRO A 558 12.01 33.76 1.90
N THR A 559 11.37 33.39 3.01
CA THR A 559 11.35 34.21 4.23
C THR A 559 11.52 33.38 5.51
N THR A 560 12.15 33.98 6.53
CA THR A 560 12.22 33.42 7.89
C THR A 560 11.31 34.18 8.86
N ASP A 561 10.50 35.12 8.38
CA ASP A 561 9.55 35.85 9.20
C ASP A 561 8.20 35.10 9.19
N PRO A 562 7.78 34.50 10.32
CA PRO A 562 6.52 33.76 10.40
C PRO A 562 5.29 34.64 10.17
N VAL A 563 5.36 35.95 10.46
CA VAL A 563 4.27 36.90 10.20
C VAL A 563 4.12 37.11 8.71
N LEU A 564 5.23 37.33 7.98
CA LEU A 564 5.19 37.47 6.53
C LEU A 564 4.66 36.20 5.86
N VAL A 565 5.04 35.01 6.32
CA VAL A 565 4.51 33.72 5.80
C VAL A 565 2.97 33.70 5.85
N ILE A 566 2.38 34.10 6.98
CA ILE A 566 0.92 34.13 7.13
C ILE A 566 0.34 35.26 6.27
N ASP A 567 0.73 36.50 6.51
CA ASP A 567 0.02 37.68 5.99
C ASP A 567 0.19 37.87 4.48
N ASN A 568 1.36 37.52 3.93
CA ASN A 568 1.67 37.80 2.53
C ASN A 568 1.59 36.56 1.62
N TYR A 569 1.66 35.35 2.18
CA TYR A 569 1.74 34.13 1.37
C TYR A 569 0.59 33.14 1.58
N LEU A 570 0.12 32.96 2.83
CA LEU A 570 -1.04 32.11 3.12
C LEU A 570 -2.36 32.89 3.07
N GLU A 571 -2.34 34.16 3.47
CA GLU A 571 -3.44 35.11 3.31
C GLU A 571 -3.33 35.88 1.98
N ARG A 572 -4.43 36.53 1.61
CA ARG A 572 -4.48 37.51 0.51
C ARG A 572 -5.24 38.74 0.99
N PRO A 573 -5.10 39.92 0.34
CA PRO A 573 -5.79 41.14 0.76
C PRO A 573 -7.31 40.97 0.94
N ASP A 574 -7.92 40.06 0.19
CA ASP A 574 -9.34 39.71 0.24
C ASP A 574 -9.65 38.39 0.97
N LEU A 575 -8.66 37.66 1.46
CA LEU A 575 -8.79 36.32 2.06
C LEU A 575 -8.00 36.19 3.38
N SER A 576 -8.73 36.07 4.48
CA SER A 576 -8.18 35.81 5.82
C SER A 576 -8.07 34.31 6.11
N LEU A 577 -7.00 33.90 6.80
CA LEU A 577 -6.75 32.50 7.17
C LEU A 577 -7.50 32.14 8.47
N GLU A 578 -8.46 31.22 8.37
CA GLU A 578 -9.22 30.73 9.53
C GLU A 578 -8.64 29.44 10.11
N ARG A 579 -8.05 28.57 9.27
CA ARG A 579 -7.49 27.28 9.70
C ARG A 579 -6.28 26.89 8.87
N LEU A 580 -5.28 26.30 9.52
CA LEU A 580 -4.08 25.76 8.90
C LEU A 580 -3.86 24.30 9.32
N ILE A 581 -3.64 23.43 8.34
CA ILE A 581 -3.14 22.07 8.51
C ILE A 581 -1.94 21.91 7.59
N THR A 582 -0.87 21.27 8.06
CA THR A 582 0.26 20.89 7.21
C THR A 582 0.48 19.39 7.27
N ILE A 583 0.68 18.79 6.12
CA ILE A 583 0.96 17.35 5.97
C ILE A 583 2.36 17.23 5.39
N GLN A 584 3.30 16.82 6.22
CA GLN A 584 4.70 16.69 5.84
C GLN A 584 4.86 15.53 4.87
N LEU A 585 5.52 15.79 3.76
CA LEU A 585 5.99 14.76 2.85
C LEU A 585 7.33 14.25 3.38
N GLY A 586 7.29 13.06 3.98
CA GLY A 586 8.43 12.38 4.56
C GLY A 586 9.21 11.55 3.54
N GLU A 587 9.97 10.59 4.06
CA GLU A 587 10.78 9.69 3.25
C GLU A 587 9.92 8.72 2.42
N VAL A 588 10.55 8.12 1.42
CA VAL A 588 9.96 7.06 0.60
C VAL A 588 9.50 5.91 1.50
N TYR A 589 8.23 5.51 1.36
CA TYR A 589 7.66 4.38 2.08
C TYR A 589 8.11 3.06 1.45
N HIS A 590 8.57 2.13 2.29
CA HIS A 590 8.92 0.78 1.85
C HIS A 590 7.74 -0.16 2.08
N ASN A 591 6.97 -0.37 1.01
CA ASN A 591 5.84 -1.28 1.03
C ASN A 591 6.29 -2.69 0.66
N THR A 592 5.90 -3.68 1.46
CA THR A 592 6.27 -5.09 1.25
C THR A 592 5.68 -5.67 -0.03
N PHE A 593 4.50 -5.19 -0.46
CA PHE A 593 3.86 -5.66 -1.68
C PHE A 593 4.56 -5.20 -2.95
N ASP A 594 5.25 -4.05 -2.94
CA ASP A 594 6.06 -3.61 -4.08
C ASP A 594 7.16 -4.62 -4.45
N PHE A 595 7.61 -5.41 -3.46
CA PHE A 595 8.63 -6.46 -3.64
C PHE A 595 8.07 -7.86 -3.83
N THR A 596 6.79 -8.04 -3.54
CA THR A 596 6.15 -9.35 -3.54
C THR A 596 5.20 -9.52 -4.71
N ILE A 597 4.66 -8.44 -5.28
CA ILE A 597 3.69 -8.54 -6.37
C ILE A 597 4.28 -7.91 -7.62
N SER A 598 4.44 -8.75 -8.63
CA SER A 598 4.78 -8.30 -9.97
C SER A 598 3.53 -8.44 -10.85
N ASN A 599 3.00 -7.35 -11.40
CA ASN A 599 1.86 -7.43 -12.31
C ASN A 599 2.28 -7.42 -13.78
N ARG A 600 1.44 -7.97 -14.65
CA ARG A 600 1.52 -7.87 -16.11
C ARG A 600 1.16 -6.47 -16.59
N ASN A 601 1.71 -6.08 -17.73
CA ASN A 601 1.51 -4.76 -18.34
C ASN A 601 1.89 -3.61 -17.41
N CYS A 602 2.81 -3.88 -16.48
CA CYS A 602 3.35 -2.86 -15.63
C CYS A 602 4.29 -1.99 -16.46
N THR A 603 3.77 -0.87 -16.93
CA THR A 603 4.49 0.08 -17.77
C THR A 603 4.97 1.23 -16.90
N GLY A 604 5.94 2.00 -17.40
CA GLY A 604 6.45 3.15 -16.69
C GLY A 604 6.27 4.45 -17.46
N GLU A 605 5.78 5.48 -16.78
CA GLU A 605 5.71 6.87 -17.28
C GLU A 605 7.01 7.64 -16.94
N GLY A 606 8.18 6.98 -17.03
CA GLY A 606 9.48 7.58 -16.71
C GLY A 606 10.51 6.61 -16.09
N ASN A 607 11.64 7.16 -15.63
CA ASN A 607 12.81 6.37 -15.24
C ASN A 607 12.62 5.48 -13.98
N ASN A 608 11.67 5.78 -13.10
CA ASN A 608 11.38 4.93 -11.92
C ASN A 608 9.88 4.88 -11.54
N ARG A 609 9.01 5.23 -12.48
CA ARG A 609 7.56 5.17 -12.29
C ARG A 609 7.04 3.88 -12.87
N ARG A 610 6.30 3.07 -12.13
CA ARG A 610 5.77 1.79 -12.61
C ARG A 610 4.33 1.62 -12.17
N GLY A 611 3.58 0.83 -12.92
CA GLY A 611 2.25 0.38 -12.53
C GLY A 611 1.43 -0.01 -13.75
N THR A 612 0.31 -0.67 -13.53
CA THR A 612 -0.59 -1.09 -14.60
C THR A 612 -1.70 -0.07 -14.86
N GLY A 613 -2.00 0.80 -13.89
CA GLY A 613 -3.21 1.64 -13.92
C GLY A 613 -4.50 0.88 -13.60
N GLU A 614 -4.40 -0.40 -13.21
CA GLU A 614 -5.53 -1.32 -12.99
C GLU A 614 -5.48 -1.97 -11.60
N TYR A 615 -6.60 -2.49 -11.11
CA TYR A 615 -6.58 -3.31 -9.89
C TYR A 615 -5.82 -4.62 -10.13
N SER A 616 -5.04 -5.04 -9.14
CA SER A 616 -4.33 -6.32 -9.20
C SER A 616 -5.32 -7.49 -9.09
N THR A 617 -5.10 -8.53 -9.90
CA THR A 617 -5.84 -9.80 -9.83
C THR A 617 -4.85 -10.97 -9.85
N SER A 618 -5.25 -12.13 -9.35
CA SER A 618 -4.46 -13.36 -9.40
C SER A 618 -3.93 -13.67 -10.81
N THR A 619 -4.74 -13.47 -11.84
CA THR A 619 -4.37 -13.70 -13.26
C THR A 619 -3.46 -12.63 -13.85
N SER A 620 -3.34 -11.48 -13.20
CA SER A 620 -2.41 -10.42 -13.59
C SER A 620 -0.99 -10.63 -13.04
N VAL A 621 -0.81 -11.57 -12.08
CA VAL A 621 0.48 -11.80 -11.43
C VAL A 621 1.49 -12.47 -12.37
N ASN A 622 2.65 -11.85 -12.45
CA ASN A 622 3.87 -12.30 -13.13
C ASN A 622 4.82 -12.98 -12.13
N GLN A 623 5.78 -13.71 -12.69
CA GLN A 623 6.95 -14.18 -11.97
C GLN A 623 7.83 -13.00 -11.52
N CYS A 624 8.48 -13.15 -10.36
CA CYS A 624 9.39 -12.13 -9.83
C CYS A 624 10.79 -12.25 -10.44
N SER A 625 11.48 -11.11 -10.57
CA SER A 625 12.87 -11.04 -11.04
C SER A 625 13.85 -11.17 -9.89
N ASN A 626 14.00 -12.38 -9.34
CA ASN A 626 14.97 -12.67 -8.29
C ASN A 626 16.02 -13.68 -8.79
N ARG A 627 17.31 -13.38 -8.57
CA ARG A 627 18.46 -14.22 -9.00
C ARG A 627 18.40 -15.65 -8.45
N ARG A 628 17.72 -15.87 -7.32
CA ARG A 628 17.63 -17.19 -6.66
C ARG A 628 16.37 -17.98 -7.01
N SER A 629 15.30 -17.32 -7.45
CA SER A 629 14.01 -17.95 -7.73
C SER A 629 13.12 -17.00 -8.53
N SER A 630 12.39 -17.52 -9.51
CA SER A 630 11.35 -16.74 -10.20
C SER A 630 10.04 -16.61 -9.39
N ARG A 631 9.98 -17.22 -8.20
CA ARG A 631 8.87 -17.07 -7.25
C ARG A 631 8.98 -15.76 -6.48
N CYS A 632 7.83 -15.17 -6.22
CA CYS A 632 7.66 -13.96 -5.43
C CYS A 632 7.65 -14.33 -3.95
N ALA A 633 8.61 -13.80 -3.21
CA ALA A 633 8.84 -14.15 -1.82
C ALA A 633 8.77 -12.88 -0.98
N LEU A 634 7.89 -12.85 0.04
CA LEU A 634 8.03 -11.89 1.14
C LEU A 634 9.43 -12.11 1.75
N GLN A 635 10.17 -11.04 1.98
CA GLN A 635 11.54 -11.11 2.49
C GLN A 635 11.62 -10.73 3.96
#